data_AF-A0A7D9DS78-F1
#
_entry.id   AF-A0A7D9DS78-F1
#
_cell.length_a   1.000
_cell.length_b   1.000
_cell.length_c   1.000
_cell.angle_alpha   90.00
_cell.angle_beta   90.00
_cell.angle_gamma   90.00
#
_symmetry.space_group_name_H-M   'P 1'
#
loop_
_entity.id
_entity.type
_entity.pdbx_description
1 polymer ?
#
loop_
_entity_poly.entity_id
_entity_poly.type
_entity_poly.pdbx_seq_one_letter_code
_entity_poly.pdbx_strand_id
1 'polypeptide(L)'
;MPHESLRKWGDFRKQISQLMSSGTTCSYIQLLNTFLYTHCGYRVKEKCQRVEKRLEKACSKMRQKFVGKSGAAYRKLCQKDLNLALRLNELVTVGEVDSALATEKLKCAKIEMVNKELDKSLSDAKVADQAKTEELCNARKEVEELTLENKSLKDHVEKLGQHLNFNNGGKKITE
;
A
#
# COMPACT_ATOMS: atom_id res chain seq x y z
N MET A 1 24.99 2.09 -37.82
CA MET A 1 23.84 1.19 -38.06
C MET A 1 22.45 1.79 -37.70
N PRO A 2 22.02 2.97 -38.21
CA PRO A 2 20.67 3.51 -37.91
C PRO A 2 19.55 2.88 -38.76
N HIS A 3 19.92 2.26 -39.88
CA HIS A 3 19.00 1.84 -40.94
C HIS A 3 18.12 0.65 -40.57
N GLU A 4 18.60 -0.22 -39.68
CA GLU A 4 17.90 -1.45 -39.30
C GLU A 4 16.78 -1.17 -38.28
N SER A 5 17.02 -0.28 -37.32
CA SER A 5 16.02 0.18 -36.35
C SER A 5 14.87 0.94 -37.02
N LEU A 6 15.17 1.74 -38.06
CA LEU A 6 14.16 2.46 -38.85
C LEU A 6 13.30 1.50 -39.69
N ARG A 7 13.89 0.43 -40.25
CA ARG A 7 13.15 -0.61 -40.98
C ARG A 7 12.19 -1.35 -40.06
N LYS A 8 12.69 -1.78 -38.89
CA LYS A 8 11.89 -2.45 -37.84
C LYS A 8 10.71 -1.58 -37.40
N TRP A 9 10.90 -0.26 -37.26
CA TRP A 9 9.81 0.67 -36.94
C TRP A 9 8.77 0.79 -38.07
N GLY A 10 9.21 0.82 -39.32
CA GLY A 10 8.33 0.85 -40.48
C GLY A 10 7.42 -0.38 -40.58
N ASP A 11 7.95 -1.56 -40.27
CA ASP A 11 7.20 -2.82 -40.25
C ASP A 11 6.25 -2.89 -39.05
N PHE A 12 6.70 -2.44 -37.87
CA PHE A 12 5.87 -2.31 -36.68
C PHE A 12 4.69 -1.33 -36.88
N ARG A 13 4.89 -0.22 -37.59
CA ARG A 13 3.81 0.73 -37.95
C ARG A 13 2.70 0.08 -38.80
N LYS A 14 3.05 -0.85 -39.69
CA LYS A 14 2.06 -1.60 -40.48
C LYS A 14 1.25 -2.54 -39.58
N GLN A 15 1.91 -3.23 -38.65
CA GLN A 15 1.27 -4.09 -37.66
C GLN A 15 0.35 -3.29 -36.72
N ILE A 16 0.78 -2.10 -36.28
CA ILE A 16 -0.06 -1.16 -35.52
C ILE A 16 -1.32 -0.80 -36.31
N SER A 17 -1.19 -0.51 -37.60
CA SER A 17 -2.34 -0.12 -38.43
C SER A 17 -3.32 -1.29 -38.60
N GLN A 18 -2.84 -2.53 -38.59
CA GLN A 18 -3.66 -3.75 -38.56
C GLN A 18 -4.32 -3.96 -37.18
N LEU A 19 -3.59 -3.79 -36.07
CA LEU A 19 -4.09 -3.91 -34.69
C LEU A 19 -5.13 -2.84 -34.33
N MET A 20 -4.95 -1.61 -34.81
CA MET A 20 -5.93 -0.53 -34.62
C MET A 20 -7.22 -0.78 -35.44
N SER A 21 -7.16 -1.65 -36.45
CA SER A 21 -8.33 -2.09 -37.23
C SER A 21 -9.11 -3.21 -36.52
N SER A 22 -8.53 -3.89 -35.52
CA SER A 22 -9.16 -4.96 -34.75
C SER A 22 -9.87 -4.50 -33.46
N GLY A 23 -10.15 -3.20 -33.32
CA GLY A 23 -10.95 -2.66 -32.21
C GLY A 23 -10.22 -2.58 -30.85
N THR A 24 -8.91 -2.82 -30.82
CA THR A 24 -8.10 -2.76 -29.59
C THR A 24 -7.69 -1.32 -29.30
N THR A 25 -8.11 -0.78 -28.15
CA THR A 25 -7.71 0.57 -27.71
C THR A 25 -6.30 0.55 -27.14
N CYS A 26 -5.30 0.87 -27.97
CA CYS A 26 -3.90 0.97 -27.55
C CYS A 26 -3.39 2.41 -27.63
N SER A 27 -2.69 2.87 -26.59
CA SER A 27 -2.09 4.21 -26.58
C SER A 27 -0.78 4.26 -27.39
N TYR A 28 -0.44 5.44 -27.92
CA TYR A 28 0.80 5.62 -28.68
C TYR A 28 2.06 5.25 -27.89
N ILE A 29 2.06 5.49 -26.57
CA ILE A 29 3.16 5.11 -25.68
C ILE A 29 3.23 3.58 -25.52
N GLN A 30 2.10 2.90 -25.37
CA GLN A 30 2.08 1.43 -25.25
C GLN A 30 2.71 0.79 -26.49
N LEU A 31 2.33 1.26 -27.68
CA LEU A 31 2.90 0.80 -28.94
C LEU A 31 4.42 1.07 -29.02
N LEU A 32 4.85 2.30 -28.72
CA LEU A 32 6.28 2.63 -28.72
C LEU A 32 7.05 1.76 -27.73
N ASN A 33 6.50 1.50 -26.56
CA ASN A 33 7.12 0.67 -25.53
C ASN A 33 7.29 -0.78 -25.98
N THR A 34 6.32 -1.38 -26.67
CA THR A 34 6.46 -2.73 -27.24
C THR A 34 7.64 -2.81 -28.21
N PHE A 35 7.81 -1.79 -29.05
CA PHE A 35 8.94 -1.71 -29.98
C PHE A 35 10.27 -1.54 -29.26
N LEU A 36 10.37 -0.56 -28.36
CA LEU A 36 11.61 -0.26 -27.62
C LEU A 36 12.03 -1.43 -26.74
N TYR A 37 11.07 -2.15 -26.18
CA TYR A 37 11.30 -3.36 -25.41
C TYR A 37 11.93 -4.44 -26.29
N THR A 38 11.29 -4.77 -27.41
CA THR A 38 11.68 -5.89 -28.29
C THR A 38 13.04 -5.67 -28.95
N HIS A 39 13.41 -4.42 -29.24
CA HIS A 39 14.60 -4.12 -30.05
C HIS A 39 15.73 -3.40 -29.31
N CYS A 40 15.43 -2.73 -28.19
CA CYS A 40 16.39 -1.85 -27.54
C CYS A 40 16.51 -2.10 -26.02
N GLY A 41 15.62 -2.90 -25.40
CA GLY A 41 15.63 -3.12 -23.94
C GLY A 41 15.26 -1.89 -23.11
N TYR A 42 14.61 -0.89 -23.73
CA TYR A 42 14.16 0.33 -23.05
C TYR A 42 12.64 0.42 -23.02
N ARG A 43 12.14 1.22 -22.08
CA ARG A 43 10.74 1.64 -22.02
C ARG A 43 10.68 3.15 -21.75
N VAL A 44 9.72 3.85 -22.32
CA VAL A 44 9.42 5.23 -21.95
C VAL A 44 8.82 5.24 -20.55
N LYS A 45 9.31 6.15 -19.70
CA LYS A 45 8.77 6.38 -18.36
C LYS A 45 7.26 6.58 -18.37
N GLU A 46 6.60 6.09 -17.33
CA GLU A 46 5.16 6.31 -17.18
C GLU A 46 4.83 7.80 -17.12
N LYS A 47 3.69 8.18 -17.72
CA LYS A 47 3.19 9.56 -17.76
C LYS A 47 4.15 10.57 -18.40
N CYS A 48 5.03 10.13 -19.32
CA CYS A 48 5.89 11.02 -20.09
C CYS A 48 5.10 11.84 -21.14
N GLN A 49 4.43 12.90 -20.68
CA GLN A 49 3.52 13.72 -21.49
C GLN A 49 4.18 14.30 -22.75
N ARG A 50 5.49 14.61 -22.70
CA ARG A 50 6.20 15.17 -23.85
C ARG A 50 6.25 14.17 -25.00
N VAL A 51 6.65 12.93 -24.72
CA VAL A 51 6.78 11.87 -25.73
C VAL A 51 5.39 11.52 -26.25
N GLU A 52 4.38 11.45 -25.37
CA GLU A 52 2.99 11.20 -25.74
C GLU A 52 2.46 12.25 -26.73
N LYS A 53 2.50 13.53 -26.36
CA LYS A 53 2.06 14.65 -27.20
C LYS A 53 2.83 14.72 -28.51
N ARG A 54 4.11 14.35 -28.51
CA ARG A 54 4.97 14.39 -29.70
C ARG A 54 4.65 13.22 -30.65
N LEU A 55 4.40 12.04 -30.12
CA LEU A 55 3.91 10.89 -30.87
C LEU A 55 2.56 11.20 -31.50
N GLU A 56 1.61 11.71 -30.72
CA GLU A 56 0.29 12.08 -31.20
C GLU A 56 0.38 13.10 -32.36
N LYS A 57 1.14 14.19 -32.16
CA LYS A 57 1.36 15.20 -33.21
C LYS A 57 2.05 14.61 -34.45
N ALA A 58 3.02 13.72 -34.27
CA ALA A 58 3.70 13.07 -35.38
C ALA A 58 2.74 12.17 -36.16
N CYS A 59 1.96 11.35 -35.48
CA CYS A 59 0.96 10.48 -36.07
C CYS A 59 -0.13 11.27 -36.83
N SER A 60 -0.60 12.39 -36.27
CA SER A 60 -1.56 13.29 -36.93
C SER A 60 -0.97 13.95 -38.18
N LYS A 61 0.26 14.49 -38.10
CA LYS A 61 0.96 15.08 -39.26
C LYS A 61 1.23 14.04 -40.34
N MET A 62 1.59 12.82 -39.96
CA MET A 62 1.78 11.72 -40.91
C MET A 62 0.46 11.34 -41.59
N ARG A 63 -0.65 11.25 -40.85
CA ARG A 63 -1.94 10.96 -41.46
C ARG A 63 -2.25 11.96 -42.57
N GLN A 64 -2.08 13.26 -42.32
CA GLN A 64 -2.32 14.31 -43.32
C GLN A 64 -1.38 14.23 -44.52
N LYS A 65 -0.06 14.10 -44.30
CA LYS A 65 0.93 14.10 -45.41
C LYS A 65 0.91 12.85 -46.29
N PHE A 66 0.47 11.72 -45.74
CA PHE A 66 0.50 10.42 -46.44
C PHE A 66 -0.82 10.09 -47.16
N VAL A 67 -1.90 10.85 -46.93
CA VAL A 67 -3.17 10.68 -47.65
C VAL A 67 -2.94 10.81 -49.15
N GLY A 68 -3.41 9.81 -49.91
CA GLY A 68 -3.31 9.77 -51.38
C GLY A 68 -1.90 9.54 -51.92
N LYS A 69 -0.90 9.22 -51.08
CA LYS A 69 0.48 8.95 -51.52
C LYS A 69 0.78 7.45 -51.49
N SER A 70 1.26 6.89 -52.60
CA SER A 70 1.63 5.48 -52.74
C SER A 70 3.00 5.32 -53.43
N GLY A 71 3.49 4.07 -53.51
CA GLY A 71 4.70 3.73 -54.28
C GLY A 71 5.98 4.45 -53.83
N ALA A 72 6.74 4.99 -54.79
CA ALA A 72 8.02 5.63 -54.52
C ALA A 72 7.90 6.91 -53.66
N ALA A 73 6.82 7.69 -53.84
CA ALA A 73 6.57 8.89 -53.05
C ALA A 73 6.31 8.57 -51.57
N TYR A 74 5.55 7.50 -51.30
CA TYR A 74 5.33 6.97 -49.95
C TYR A 74 6.66 6.55 -49.30
N ARG A 75 7.50 5.81 -50.03
CA ARG A 75 8.82 5.36 -49.51
C ARG A 75 9.74 6.53 -49.15
N LYS A 76 9.81 7.57 -50.01
CA LYS A 76 10.58 8.79 -49.74
C LYS A 76 10.06 9.53 -48.50
N LEU A 77 8.74 9.63 -48.33
CA LEU A 77 8.14 10.25 -47.15
C LEU A 77 8.47 9.50 -45.86
N CYS A 78 8.44 8.16 -45.88
CA CYS A 78 8.84 7.34 -44.72
C CYS A 78 10.30 7.56 -44.31
N GLN A 79 11.21 7.78 -45.26
CA GLN A 79 12.63 8.00 -44.98
C GLN A 79 12.93 9.43 -44.48
N LYS A 80 12.16 10.43 -44.93
CA LYS A 80 12.44 11.84 -44.66
C LYS A 80 11.90 12.34 -43.32
N ASP A 81 10.70 11.90 -42.92
CA ASP A 81 9.94 12.53 -41.82
C ASP A 81 9.97 11.75 -40.48
N LEU A 82 10.65 10.60 -40.43
CA LEU A 82 10.48 9.63 -39.33
C LEU A 82 11.64 9.62 -38.35
N ASN A 83 11.87 10.76 -37.69
CA ASN A 83 12.84 10.87 -36.60
C ASN A 83 12.15 11.32 -35.30
N LEU A 84 11.76 10.37 -34.46
CA LEU A 84 11.37 10.65 -33.07
C LEU A 84 12.61 10.59 -32.18
N ALA A 85 13.09 11.74 -31.74
CA ALA A 85 14.15 11.81 -30.74
C ALA A 85 13.59 11.59 -29.33
N LEU A 86 14.04 10.52 -28.68
CA LEU A 86 13.79 10.23 -27.27
C LEU A 86 15.01 10.71 -26.46
N ARG A 87 14.78 11.39 -25.33
CA ARG A 87 15.88 11.75 -24.42
C ARG A 87 16.13 10.58 -23.47
N LEU A 88 17.39 10.37 -23.08
CA LEU A 88 17.76 9.31 -22.13
C LEU A 88 16.99 9.41 -20.81
N ASN A 89 16.75 10.62 -20.30
CA ASN A 89 16.00 10.84 -19.06
C ASN A 89 14.51 10.51 -19.15
N GLU A 90 13.97 10.26 -20.34
CA GLU A 90 12.58 9.83 -20.58
C GLU A 90 12.45 8.31 -20.71
N LEU A 91 13.59 7.61 -20.73
CA LEU A 91 13.67 6.17 -20.82
C LEU A 91 14.01 5.58 -19.46
N VAL A 92 13.62 4.33 -19.28
CA VAL A 92 14.06 3.43 -18.23
C VAL A 92 14.49 2.14 -18.90
N THR A 93 15.52 1.51 -18.36
CA THR A 93 15.87 0.16 -18.79
C THR A 93 14.90 -0.83 -18.14
N VAL A 94 14.62 -1.92 -18.84
CA VAL A 94 13.76 -2.99 -18.31
C VAL A 94 14.34 -3.55 -17.01
N GLY A 95 15.66 -3.71 -16.93
CA GLY A 95 16.34 -4.20 -15.73
C GLY A 95 16.16 -3.30 -14.49
N GLU A 96 16.13 -1.97 -14.66
CA GLU A 96 15.82 -1.04 -13.57
C GLU A 96 14.37 -1.19 -13.08
N VAL A 97 13.42 -1.40 -14.00
CA VAL A 97 12.01 -1.60 -13.65
C VAL A 97 11.80 -2.94 -12.93
N ASP A 98 12.44 -4.02 -13.40
CA ASP A 98 12.35 -5.33 -12.77
C ASP A 98 13.00 -5.34 -11.38
N SER A 99 14.14 -4.65 -11.23
CA SER A 99 14.82 -4.49 -9.94
C SER A 99 13.98 -3.68 -8.95
N ALA A 100 13.36 -2.59 -9.42
CA ALA A 100 12.45 -1.80 -8.61
C ALA A 100 11.22 -2.61 -8.19
N LEU A 101 10.64 -3.39 -9.11
CA LEU A 101 9.50 -4.27 -8.81
C LEU A 101 9.87 -5.36 -7.79
N ALA A 102 11.03 -5.99 -7.92
CA ALA A 102 11.52 -6.98 -6.97
C ALA A 102 11.73 -6.38 -5.58
N THR A 103 12.31 -5.17 -5.52
CA THR A 103 12.52 -4.43 -4.27
C THR A 103 11.19 -4.10 -3.59
N GLU A 104 10.20 -3.65 -4.37
CA GLU A 104 8.91 -3.27 -3.80
C GLU A 104 8.10 -4.48 -3.33
N LYS A 105 8.15 -5.60 -4.07
CA LYS A 105 7.58 -6.87 -3.62
C LYS A 105 8.15 -7.33 -2.27
N LEU A 106 9.47 -7.20 -2.09
CA LEU A 106 10.12 -7.51 -0.81
C LEU A 106 9.66 -6.59 0.32
N LYS A 107 9.45 -5.29 0.05
CA LYS A 107 8.90 -4.36 1.06
C LYS A 107 7.47 -4.72 1.44
N CYS A 108 6.60 -5.00 0.47
CA CYS A 108 5.22 -5.42 0.73
C CYS A 108 5.19 -6.69 1.60
N ALA A 109 6.00 -7.70 1.26
CA ALA A 109 6.08 -8.93 2.06
C ALA A 109 6.54 -8.66 3.52
N LYS A 110 7.50 -7.75 3.73
CA LYS A 110 7.93 -7.35 5.07
C LYS A 110 6.81 -6.64 5.85
N ILE A 111 6.07 -5.73 5.20
CA ILE A 111 4.95 -5.03 5.82
C ILE A 111 3.85 -6.02 6.23
N GLU A 112 3.53 -6.99 5.37
CA GLU A 112 2.54 -8.04 5.69
C GLU A 112 2.96 -8.88 6.91
N MET A 113 4.25 -9.21 7.05
CA MET A 113 4.75 -9.91 8.23
C MET A 113 4.61 -9.06 9.50
N VAL A 114 5.03 -7.80 9.47
CA VAL A 114 4.94 -6.89 10.62
C VAL A 114 3.48 -6.68 11.02
N ASN A 115 2.56 -6.55 10.07
CA ASN A 115 1.13 -6.40 10.36
C ASN A 115 0.58 -7.65 11.07
N LYS A 116 0.96 -8.85 10.63
CA LYS A 116 0.55 -10.10 11.30
C LYS A 116 1.09 -10.19 12.73
N GLU A 117 2.34 -9.79 12.94
CA GLU A 117 2.93 -9.74 14.28
C GLU A 117 2.20 -8.73 15.18
N LEU A 118 1.89 -7.54 14.65
CA LEU A 118 1.16 -6.51 15.36
C LEU A 118 -0.26 -6.95 15.72
N ASP A 119 -0.98 -7.59 14.79
CA ASP A 119 -2.32 -8.13 15.02
C ASP A 119 -2.31 -9.19 16.12
N LYS A 120 -1.29 -10.06 16.13
CA LYS A 120 -1.11 -11.06 17.18
C LYS A 120 -0.84 -10.39 18.53
N SER A 121 0.10 -9.45 18.59
CA SER A 121 0.42 -8.72 19.83
C SER A 121 -0.77 -7.94 20.37
N LEU A 122 -1.59 -7.35 19.50
CA LEU A 122 -2.84 -6.67 19.88
C LEU A 122 -3.88 -7.65 20.45
N SER A 123 -3.99 -8.85 19.86
CA SER A 123 -4.85 -9.90 20.40
C SER A 123 -4.39 -10.36 21.79
N ASP A 124 -3.10 -10.63 21.94
CA ASP A 124 -2.51 -11.08 23.20
C ASP A 124 -2.67 -10.01 24.30
N ALA A 125 -2.47 -8.73 23.96
CA ALA A 125 -2.67 -7.62 24.88
C ALA A 125 -4.13 -7.48 25.33
N LYS A 126 -5.11 -7.68 24.42
CA LYS A 126 -6.53 -7.66 24.78
C LYS A 126 -6.92 -8.78 25.73
N VAL A 127 -6.39 -9.98 25.52
CA VAL A 127 -6.63 -11.13 26.41
C VAL A 127 -6.03 -10.86 27.80
N ALA A 128 -4.80 -10.33 27.85
CA ALA A 128 -4.15 -9.97 29.11
C ALA A 128 -4.89 -8.86 29.86
N ASP A 129 -5.37 -7.83 29.15
CA ASP A 129 -6.17 -6.74 29.73
C ASP A 129 -7.48 -7.25 30.32
N GLN A 130 -8.21 -8.11 29.58
CA GLN A 130 -9.42 -8.76 30.07
C GLN A 130 -9.17 -9.56 31.35
N ALA A 131 -8.15 -10.41 31.37
CA ALA A 131 -7.79 -11.19 32.55
C ALA A 131 -7.49 -10.28 33.76
N LYS A 132 -6.75 -9.18 33.54
CA LYS A 132 -6.42 -8.21 34.60
C LYS A 132 -7.66 -7.46 35.10
N THR A 133 -8.59 -7.10 34.21
CA THR A 133 -9.86 -6.48 34.62
C THR A 133 -10.74 -7.41 35.43
N GLU A 134 -10.76 -8.71 35.12
CA GLU A 134 -11.48 -9.72 35.91
C GLU A 134 -10.85 -9.91 37.30
N GLU A 135 -9.52 -10.02 37.38
CA GLU A 135 -8.79 -10.08 38.65
C GLU A 135 -9.10 -8.85 39.54
N LEU A 136 -9.06 -7.65 38.98
CA LEU A 136 -9.39 -6.41 39.71
C LEU A 136 -10.86 -6.38 40.18
N CYS A 137 -11.79 -6.89 39.37
CA CYS A 137 -13.20 -6.97 39.73
C CYS A 137 -13.40 -7.91 40.93
N ASN A 138 -12.74 -9.06 40.93
CA ASN A 138 -12.82 -10.03 42.02
C ASN A 138 -12.19 -9.49 43.31
N ALA A 139 -10.98 -8.91 43.22
CA ALA A 139 -10.32 -8.29 44.37
C ALA A 139 -11.15 -7.15 44.98
N ARG A 140 -11.85 -6.37 44.14
CA ARG A 140 -12.76 -5.31 44.61
C ARG A 140 -13.94 -5.86 45.40
N LYS A 141 -14.56 -6.96 44.95
CA LYS A 141 -15.64 -7.62 45.68
C LYS A 141 -15.16 -8.12 47.04
N GLU A 142 -13.99 -8.73 47.10
CA GLU A 142 -13.40 -9.22 48.35
C GLU A 142 -13.12 -8.09 49.34
N VAL A 143 -12.61 -6.94 48.88
CA VAL A 143 -12.45 -5.76 49.72
C VAL A 143 -13.81 -5.26 50.23
N GLU A 144 -14.83 -5.20 49.38
CA GLU A 144 -16.18 -4.80 49.78
C GLU A 144 -16.76 -5.74 50.86
N GLU A 145 -16.60 -7.06 50.71
CA GLU A 145 -17.02 -8.05 51.71
C GLU A 145 -16.28 -7.87 53.04
N LEU A 146 -14.95 -7.76 53.01
CA LEU A 146 -14.13 -7.55 54.21
C LEU A 146 -14.44 -6.23 54.92
N THR A 147 -14.81 -5.17 54.19
CA THR A 147 -15.22 -3.90 54.80
C THR A 147 -16.57 -4.02 55.52
N LEU A 148 -17.50 -4.80 54.97
CA LEU A 148 -18.79 -5.10 55.59
C LEU A 148 -18.61 -5.93 56.86
N GLU A 149 -17.78 -6.97 56.81
CA GLU A 149 -17.47 -7.81 57.96
C GLU A 149 -16.75 -7.02 59.06
N ASN A 150 -15.75 -6.21 58.72
CA ASN A 150 -15.07 -5.33 59.68
C ASN A 150 -16.05 -4.36 60.36
N LYS A 151 -17.02 -3.82 59.62
CA LYS A 151 -18.04 -2.95 60.20
C LYS A 151 -18.90 -3.72 61.22
N SER A 152 -19.36 -4.92 60.86
CA SER A 152 -20.12 -5.79 61.77
C SER A 152 -19.35 -6.13 63.05
N LEU A 153 -18.08 -6.52 62.91
CA LEU A 153 -17.19 -6.80 64.03
C LEU A 153 -17.00 -5.57 64.92
N LYS A 154 -16.80 -4.39 64.32
CA LYS A 154 -16.65 -3.13 65.05
C LYS A 154 -17.91 -2.80 65.86
N ASP A 155 -19.09 -2.93 65.27
CA ASP A 155 -20.37 -2.76 65.96
C ASP A 155 -20.55 -3.76 67.12
N HIS A 156 -20.08 -5.01 66.94
CA HIS A 156 -20.10 -6.03 67.98
C HIS A 156 -19.17 -5.70 69.15
N VAL A 157 -17.94 -5.27 68.86
CA VAL A 157 -16.96 -4.84 69.87
C VAL A 157 -17.49 -3.63 70.65
N GLU A 158 -18.12 -2.67 69.97
CA GLU A 158 -18.72 -1.51 70.63
C GLU A 158 -19.84 -1.91 71.61
N LYS A 159 -20.72 -2.83 71.21
CA LYS A 159 -21.75 -3.40 72.10
C LYS A 159 -21.14 -4.11 73.32
N LEU A 160 -20.08 -4.90 73.14
CA LEU A 160 -19.39 -5.58 74.25
C LEU A 160 -18.74 -4.57 75.20
N GLY A 161 -18.12 -3.52 74.68
CA GLY A 161 -17.55 -2.42 75.48
C GLY A 161 -18.62 -1.69 76.31
N GLN A 162 -19.80 -1.46 75.73
CA GLN A 162 -20.94 -0.91 76.47
C GLN A 162 -21.39 -1.87 77.60
N HIS A 163 -21.50 -3.17 77.34
CA HIS A 163 -21.85 -4.17 78.36
C HIS A 163 -20.83 -4.26 79.52
N LEU A 164 -19.52 -4.12 79.24
CA LEU A 164 -18.49 -4.10 80.28
C LEU A 164 -18.59 -2.86 81.19
N ASN A 165 -18.96 -1.70 80.63
CA ASN A 165 -19.24 -0.49 81.42
C ASN A 165 -20.47 -0.64 82.33
N PHE A 166 -21.43 -1.50 82.00
CA PHE A 166 -22.55 -1.83 82.90
C PHE A 166 -22.18 -2.82 84.02
N ASN A 167 -21.16 -3.68 83.84
CA ASN A 167 -20.73 -4.65 84.86
C ASN A 167 -19.67 -4.13 85.85
N ASN A 168 -18.98 -3.03 85.54
CA ASN A 168 -18.07 -2.36 86.50
C ASN A 168 -18.78 -1.43 87.50
N GLY A 169 -20.13 -1.41 87.52
CA GLY A 169 -20.94 -0.82 88.59
C GLY A 169 -20.97 -1.66 89.88
N GLY A 170 -19.90 -2.42 90.16
CA GLY A 170 -19.78 -3.32 91.30
C GLY A 170 -19.71 -2.58 92.63
N LYS A 171 -20.80 -2.69 93.39
CA LYS A 171 -20.93 -2.60 94.86
C LYS A 171 -19.73 -2.03 95.62
N LYS A 172 -19.94 -0.87 96.25
CA LYS A 172 -19.17 -0.45 97.44
C LYS A 172 -19.26 -1.56 98.49
N ILE A 173 -18.12 -2.17 98.82
CA ILE A 173 -17.95 -2.92 100.06
C ILE A 173 -17.65 -1.85 101.11
N THR A 174 -18.58 -1.66 102.05
CA THR A 174 -18.39 -0.84 103.25
C THR A 174 -17.76 -1.70 104.33
N GLU A 175 -16.60 -1.28 104.84
CA GLU A 175 -16.05 -1.68 106.15
C GLU A 175 -16.87 -1.06 107.29
#